data_AF-A0A7N2N4M6-F1
#
_entry.id   AF-A0A7N2N4M6-F1
#
_cell.length_a   1.000
_cell.length_b   1.000
_cell.length_c   1.000
_cell.angle_alpha   90.00
_cell.angle_beta   90.00
_cell.angle_gamma   90.00
#
_symmetry.space_group_name_H-M   'P 1'
#
loop_
_entity.id
_entity.type
_entity.pdbx_description
1 polymer ?
#
loop_
_entity_poly.entity_id
_entity_poly.type
_entity_poly.pdbx_seq_one_letter_code
_entity_poly.pdbx_strand_id
1 'polypeptide(L)'
;MKEKSLLISERGAIADRISPGVLKSLITLSDKPKKRFHCMVHGDTICNWHVDTLHGGDTICNWQIGYAIVPMIARGIMLGPNQPVILYLLDIEQAAESLNGISMELTDAAFPLLKGVVATTDVVEACRDVNIAVMLGGSPRKEITLRKDMLSTNASIYKAQALILEEHVAADCKVTI
;
A
#
# COMPACT_ATOMS: atom_id res chain seq x y z
N MET A 1 -2.31 27.87 -16.88
CA MET A 1 -0.92 27.35 -16.97
C MET A 1 -1.00 25.95 -17.53
N LYS A 2 -0.20 25.62 -18.56
CA LYS A 2 -0.19 24.30 -19.20
C LYS A 2 0.27 23.24 -18.20
N GLU A 3 -0.61 22.29 -17.91
CA GLU A 3 -0.37 21.16 -17.03
C GLU A 3 0.57 20.19 -17.75
N LYS A 4 1.80 20.07 -17.26
CA LYS A 4 2.77 19.08 -17.75
C LYS A 4 2.51 17.78 -17.00
N SER A 5 1.79 16.87 -17.65
CA SER A 5 1.66 15.47 -17.27
C SER A 5 3.04 14.82 -17.21
N LEU A 6 3.48 14.43 -16.02
CA LEU A 6 4.64 13.55 -15.83
C LEU A 6 4.17 12.13 -16.14
N LEU A 7 4.59 11.63 -17.30
CA LEU A 7 4.40 10.24 -17.73
C LEU A 7 5.21 9.33 -16.81
N ILE A 8 4.52 8.54 -15.98
CA ILE A 8 5.12 7.43 -15.24
C ILE A 8 4.97 6.20 -16.14
N SER A 9 5.96 5.98 -17.01
CA SER A 9 6.19 4.78 -17.83
C SER A 9 5.03 4.30 -18.73
N GLU A 10 5.28 4.11 -20.02
CA GLU A 10 4.30 3.57 -21.00
C GLU A 10 3.80 2.14 -20.66
N ARG A 11 4.29 1.52 -19.58
CA ARG A 11 3.87 0.20 -19.11
C ARG A 11 3.02 0.21 -17.83
N GLY A 12 2.77 1.37 -17.22
CA GLY A 12 1.97 1.50 -16.00
C GLY A 12 0.65 2.23 -16.25
N ALA A 13 -0.45 1.49 -16.42
CA ALA A 13 -1.78 2.10 -16.55
C ALA A 13 -2.22 2.67 -15.19
N ILE A 14 -2.28 4.00 -15.05
CA ILE A 14 -2.94 4.66 -13.92
C ILE A 14 -4.23 5.33 -14.40
N ALA A 15 -5.27 4.99 -13.66
CA ALA A 15 -6.67 5.37 -13.77
C ALA A 15 -6.89 6.88 -13.84
N ASP A 16 -7.33 7.35 -15.01
CA ASP A 16 -8.10 8.57 -15.12
C ASP A 16 -9.59 8.21 -15.14
N ARG A 17 -10.34 8.74 -14.17
CA ARG A 17 -11.81 8.67 -13.94
C ARG A 17 -12.31 7.51 -13.07
N ILE A 18 -12.27 7.73 -11.76
CA ILE A 18 -12.94 6.84 -10.79
C ILE A 18 -14.43 7.18 -10.73
N SER A 19 -15.22 6.44 -11.50
CA SER A 19 -16.67 6.28 -11.26
C SER A 19 -16.91 5.01 -10.44
N PRO A 20 -18.04 4.88 -9.70
CA PRO A 20 -18.32 3.70 -8.86
C PRO A 20 -18.30 2.37 -9.62
N GLY A 21 -18.46 2.37 -10.95
CA GLY A 21 -18.34 1.19 -11.81
C GLY A 21 -16.91 0.69 -12.02
N VAL A 22 -15.91 1.57 -11.90
CA VAL A 22 -14.48 1.23 -12.10
C VAL A 22 -13.92 0.45 -10.90
N LEU A 23 -14.41 0.70 -9.68
CA LEU A 23 -14.01 -0.10 -8.51
C LEU A 23 -14.37 -1.60 -8.68
N LYS A 24 -15.45 -1.87 -9.42
CA LYS A 24 -15.87 -3.23 -9.79
C LYS A 24 -15.03 -3.85 -10.91
N SER A 25 -14.41 -3.06 -11.78
CA SER A 25 -13.58 -3.56 -12.88
C SER A 25 -12.08 -3.56 -12.59
N LEU A 26 -11.59 -2.73 -11.66
CA LEU A 26 -10.18 -2.67 -11.26
C LEU A 26 -9.74 -3.91 -10.47
N ILE A 27 -10.70 -4.63 -9.87
CA ILE A 27 -10.45 -5.76 -8.96
C ILE A 27 -11.28 -6.99 -9.32
N THR A 28 -11.57 -7.20 -10.60
CA THR A 28 -11.68 -8.58 -11.10
C THR A 28 -10.36 -8.90 -11.77
N LEU A 29 -9.38 -9.36 -11.00
CA LEU A 29 -8.26 -10.10 -11.56
C LEU A 29 -8.85 -11.36 -12.20
N SER A 30 -9.26 -11.23 -13.46
CA SER A 30 -9.65 -12.35 -14.31
C SER A 30 -8.42 -13.15 -14.77
N ASP A 31 -7.31 -12.99 -14.04
CA ASP A 31 -6.07 -13.71 -14.22
C ASP A 31 -6.20 -15.09 -13.58
N LYS A 32 -5.62 -16.11 -14.23
CA LYS A 32 -5.62 -17.46 -13.68
C LYS A 32 -4.96 -17.43 -12.29
N PRO A 33 -5.49 -18.18 -11.31
CA PRO A 33 -4.94 -18.16 -9.98
C PRO A 33 -3.46 -18.55 -10.00
N LYS A 34 -2.61 -17.69 -9.47
CA LYS A 34 -1.16 -17.92 -9.40
C LYS A 34 -0.85 -18.75 -8.16
N LYS A 35 0.09 -19.69 -8.29
CA LYS A 35 0.56 -20.50 -7.15
C LYS A 35 1.26 -19.67 -6.08
N ARG A 36 1.89 -18.55 -6.47
CA ARG A 36 2.49 -17.55 -5.59
C ARG A 36 2.00 -16.19 -6.05
N PHE A 37 1.28 -15.49 -5.17
CA PHE A 37 0.78 -14.15 -5.42
C PHE A 37 1.20 -13.25 -4.27
N HIS A 38 1.94 -12.20 -4.59
CA HIS A 38 2.54 -11.30 -3.62
C HIS A 38 1.80 -9.96 -3.69
N CYS A 39 1.29 -9.49 -2.55
CA CYS A 39 0.60 -8.22 -2.46
C CYS A 39 1.28 -7.35 -1.40
N MET A 40 1.76 -6.18 -1.83
CA MET A 40 2.33 -5.17 -0.95
C MET A 40 1.25 -4.16 -0.57
N VAL A 41 1.17 -3.82 0.71
CA VAL A 41 0.35 -2.73 1.24
C VAL A 41 1.27 -1.77 1.98
N HIS A 42 1.27 -0.50 1.58
CA HIS A 42 2.14 0.55 2.10
C HIS A 42 1.33 1.48 3.00
N GLY A 43 1.95 1.90 4.09
CA GLY A 43 1.28 2.52 5.22
C GLY A 43 0.87 3.93 5.10
N ASP A 44 -0.30 4.23 5.65
CA ASP A 44 -0.82 5.56 5.85
C ASP A 44 -0.35 6.21 7.17
N THR A 45 0.69 5.70 7.84
CA THR A 45 1.09 6.15 9.19
C THR A 45 1.34 7.66 9.30
N ILE A 46 1.71 8.34 8.22
CA ILE A 46 1.90 9.80 8.28
C ILE A 46 0.54 10.54 8.45
N CYS A 47 -0.62 9.91 8.23
CA CYS A 47 -1.93 10.56 8.15
C CYS A 47 -2.45 11.23 9.44
N ASN A 48 -1.88 10.97 10.62
CA ASN A 48 -2.34 11.58 11.88
C ASN A 48 -1.22 12.27 12.67
N TRP A 49 -0.98 13.55 12.37
CA TRP A 49 -0.27 14.48 13.28
C TRP A 49 -1.21 15.19 14.27
N HIS A 50 -2.47 14.77 14.38
CA HIS A 50 -3.48 15.32 15.30
C HIS A 50 -3.88 14.34 16.42
N VAL A 51 -2.97 13.44 16.82
CA VAL A 51 -3.07 12.89 18.18
C VAL A 51 -2.22 13.79 19.05
N ASP A 52 -2.94 14.65 19.77
CA ASP A 52 -2.41 15.64 20.68
C ASP A 52 -1.27 15.11 21.55
N THR A 53 -0.35 16.01 21.84
CA THR A 53 0.72 15.92 22.84
C THR A 53 0.14 15.84 24.26
N LEU A 54 -0.78 14.92 24.51
CA LEU A 54 -1.42 14.68 25.79
C LEU A 54 -1.29 13.19 26.10
N HIS A 55 -0.44 12.87 27.07
CA HIS A 55 -0.06 11.54 27.57
C HIS A 55 1.15 10.90 26.86
N GLY A 56 2.34 11.40 27.21
CA GLY A 56 3.59 10.65 27.29
C GLY A 56 3.92 9.64 26.18
N GLY A 57 4.73 10.06 25.21
CA GLY A 57 5.82 9.23 24.69
C GLY A 57 5.51 8.12 23.68
N ASP A 58 4.26 7.72 23.46
CA ASP A 58 3.97 6.61 22.54
C ASP A 58 3.50 7.13 21.17
N THR A 59 4.34 7.00 20.15
CA THR A 59 3.98 7.30 18.76
C THR A 59 3.05 6.18 18.26
N ILE A 60 1.74 6.35 18.44
CA ILE A 60 0.73 5.40 17.94
C ILE A 60 0.68 5.53 16.42
N CYS A 61 1.33 4.61 15.72
CA CYS A 61 1.28 4.52 14.26
C CYS A 61 -0.09 4.00 13.84
N ASN A 62 -0.88 4.87 13.20
CA ASN A 62 -2.27 4.62 12.84
C ASN A 62 -2.37 4.11 11.40
N TRP A 63 -2.05 2.83 11.18
CA TRP A 63 -2.23 2.10 9.92
C TRP A 63 -3.73 1.86 9.63
N GLN A 64 -4.60 2.87 9.71
CA GLN A 64 -6.06 2.66 9.82
C GLN A 64 -6.67 2.07 8.54
N ILE A 65 -6.31 2.61 7.38
CA ILE A 65 -6.82 2.09 6.11
C ILE A 65 -6.23 0.71 5.87
N GLY A 66 -4.92 0.58 6.06
CA GLY A 66 -4.24 -0.68 5.90
C GLY A 66 -4.79 -1.79 6.83
N TYR A 67 -5.13 -1.45 8.07
CA TYR A 67 -5.68 -2.38 9.06
C TYR A 67 -7.06 -2.90 8.64
N ALA A 68 -7.85 -2.05 7.96
CA ALA A 68 -9.13 -2.47 7.40
C ALA A 68 -8.98 -3.34 6.15
N ILE A 69 -8.08 -2.99 5.21
CA ILE A 69 -8.01 -3.68 3.92
C ILE A 69 -7.24 -5.00 3.97
N VAL A 70 -6.21 -5.11 4.81
CA VAL A 70 -5.34 -6.28 4.82
C VAL A 70 -6.09 -7.58 5.17
N PRO A 71 -6.97 -7.62 6.19
CA PRO A 71 -7.82 -8.78 6.45
C PRO A 71 -8.78 -9.10 5.29
N MET A 72 -9.27 -8.09 4.56
CA MET A 72 -10.14 -8.31 3.40
C MET A 72 -9.38 -8.99 2.25
N ILE A 73 -8.12 -8.60 2.02
CA ILE A 73 -7.24 -9.24 1.04
C ILE A 73 -6.94 -10.68 1.49
N ALA A 74 -6.56 -10.88 2.76
CA ALA A 74 -6.26 -12.19 3.33
C ALA A 74 -7.46 -13.16 3.27
N ARG A 75 -8.69 -12.65 3.33
CA ARG A 75 -9.94 -13.42 3.13
C ARG A 75 -10.25 -13.75 1.67
N GLY A 76 -9.53 -13.17 0.71
CA GLY A 76 -9.79 -13.34 -0.72
C GLY A 76 -10.91 -12.47 -1.27
N ILE A 77 -11.35 -11.43 -0.56
CA ILE A 77 -12.37 -10.49 -1.08
C ILE A 77 -11.83 -9.75 -2.31
N MET A 78 -10.54 -9.40 -2.29
CA MET A 78 -9.88 -8.70 -3.39
C MET A 78 -9.53 -9.63 -4.55
N LEU A 79 -8.98 -10.81 -4.26
CA LEU A 79 -8.39 -11.68 -5.29
C LEU A 79 -9.28 -12.86 -5.70
N GLY A 80 -10.41 -13.04 -5.03
CA GLY A 80 -11.29 -14.19 -5.15
C GLY A 80 -10.98 -15.29 -4.12
N PRO A 81 -11.93 -16.22 -3.91
CA PRO A 81 -11.89 -17.19 -2.82
C PRO A 81 -10.86 -18.31 -2.99
N ASN A 82 -10.16 -18.36 -4.14
CA ASN A 82 -9.24 -19.43 -4.51
C ASN A 82 -7.82 -18.95 -4.80
N GLN A 83 -7.51 -17.68 -4.50
CA GLN A 83 -6.19 -17.11 -4.72
C GLN A 83 -5.42 -16.99 -3.40
N PRO A 84 -4.42 -17.86 -3.15
CA PRO A 84 -3.51 -17.69 -2.03
C PRO A 84 -2.69 -16.41 -2.16
N VAL A 85 -2.39 -15.74 -1.06
CA VAL A 85 -1.64 -14.47 -1.04
C VAL A 85 -0.55 -14.49 0.02
N ILE A 86 0.60 -13.89 -0.30
CA ILE A 86 1.63 -13.48 0.65
C ILE A 86 1.55 -11.95 0.75
N LEU A 87 1.41 -11.45 1.96
CA LEU A 87 1.28 -10.03 2.23
C LEU A 87 2.62 -9.44 2.64
N TYR A 88 2.98 -8.31 2.03
CA TYR A 88 4.09 -7.47 2.43
C TYR A 88 3.52 -6.18 3.00
N LEU A 89 3.77 -5.91 4.27
CA LEU A 89 3.35 -4.71 4.98
C LEU A 89 4.57 -3.81 5.10
N LEU A 90 4.52 -2.66 4.42
CA LEU A 90 5.62 -1.71 4.34
C LEU A 90 5.26 -0.38 5.02
N ASP A 91 6.09 0.05 5.96
CA ASP A 91 6.02 1.39 6.55
C ASP A 91 7.40 1.94 6.89
N ILE A 92 7.43 3.13 7.47
CA ILE A 92 8.61 3.76 8.03
C ILE A 92 9.08 3.07 9.32
N GLU A 93 10.36 3.23 9.64
CA GLU A 93 11.01 2.62 10.80
C GLU A 93 10.27 2.89 12.13
N GLN A 94 9.69 4.07 12.29
CA GLN A 94 8.94 4.46 13.49
C GLN A 94 7.69 3.59 13.72
N ALA A 95 7.16 2.96 12.67
CA ALA A 95 5.98 2.10 12.72
C ALA A 95 6.31 0.61 12.77
N ALA A 96 7.60 0.23 12.85
CA ALA A 96 8.02 -1.17 12.79
C ALA A 96 7.36 -2.04 13.87
N GLU A 97 7.23 -1.52 15.10
CA GLU A 97 6.58 -2.26 16.20
C GLU A 97 5.08 -2.47 15.92
N SER A 98 4.38 -1.44 15.45
CA SER A 98 2.97 -1.54 15.09
C SER A 98 2.74 -2.49 13.91
N LEU A 99 3.58 -2.43 12.88
CA LEU A 99 3.58 -3.37 11.75
C LEU A 99 3.73 -4.82 12.21
N ASN A 100 4.66 -5.07 13.14
CA ASN A 100 4.87 -6.40 13.72
C ASN A 100 3.63 -6.88 14.47
N GLY A 101 2.98 -6.01 15.25
CA GLY A 101 1.70 -6.33 15.89
C GLY A 101 0.62 -6.76 14.90
N ILE A 102 0.46 -6.02 13.80
CA ILE A 102 -0.49 -6.36 12.73
C ILE A 102 -0.15 -7.71 12.09
N SER A 103 1.14 -8.00 11.86
CA SER A 103 1.58 -9.28 11.32
C SER A 103 1.23 -10.45 12.24
N MET A 104 1.38 -10.28 13.55
CA MET A 104 0.98 -11.28 14.55
C MET A 104 -0.53 -11.52 14.52
N GLU A 105 -1.33 -10.45 14.54
CA GLU A 105 -2.80 -10.57 14.47
C GLU A 105 -3.29 -11.30 13.20
N LEU A 106 -2.69 -11.00 12.04
CA LEU A 106 -3.03 -11.66 10.78
C LEU A 106 -2.64 -13.14 10.77
N THR A 107 -1.53 -13.48 11.42
CA THR A 107 -1.08 -14.86 11.58
C THR A 107 -2.04 -15.63 12.50
N ASP A 108 -2.44 -15.03 13.62
CA ASP A 108 -3.37 -15.60 14.59
C ASP A 108 -4.79 -15.75 14.05
N ALA A 109 -5.22 -14.85 13.15
CA ALA A 109 -6.50 -14.94 12.47
C ALA A 109 -6.61 -16.15 11.52
N ALA A 110 -5.50 -16.83 11.22
CA ALA A 110 -5.44 -18.11 10.50
C ALA A 110 -6.24 -18.13 9.18
N PHE A 111 -6.17 -17.06 8.40
CA PHE A 111 -6.89 -16.99 7.12
C PHE A 111 -6.41 -18.07 6.13
N PRO A 112 -7.29 -18.93 5.60
CA PRO A 112 -6.88 -20.06 4.76
C PRO A 112 -6.09 -19.68 3.50
N LEU A 113 -6.37 -18.50 2.94
CA LEU A 113 -5.70 -17.98 1.73
C LEU A 113 -4.41 -17.22 2.04
N LEU A 114 -4.20 -16.81 3.29
CA LEU A 114 -2.99 -16.12 3.69
C LEU A 114 -1.86 -17.14 3.90
N LYS A 115 -0.82 -17.07 3.07
CA LYS A 115 0.31 -18.02 3.08
C LYS A 115 1.55 -17.47 3.76
N GLY A 116 1.57 -16.18 4.06
CA GLY A 116 2.65 -15.53 4.78
C GLY A 116 2.39 -14.03 4.90
N VAL A 117 2.99 -13.44 5.93
CA VAL A 117 3.03 -11.99 6.15
C VAL A 117 4.49 -11.61 6.37
N VAL A 118 4.92 -10.56 5.69
CA VAL A 118 6.23 -9.94 5.84
C VAL A 118 5.99 -8.50 6.28
N ALA A 119 6.30 -8.18 7.52
CA ALA A 119 6.32 -6.80 8.01
C ALA A 119 7.75 -6.28 7.86
N THR A 120 7.94 -5.20 7.12
CA THR A 120 9.28 -4.67 6.84
C THR A 120 9.26 -3.16 6.68
N THR A 121 10.41 -2.54 6.91
CA THR A 121 10.68 -1.13 6.64
C THR A 121 11.60 -0.96 5.44
N ASP A 122 12.11 -2.08 4.88
CA ASP A 122 12.89 -2.12 3.66
C ASP A 122 11.95 -2.15 2.44
N VAL A 123 11.97 -1.05 1.67
CA VAL A 123 11.17 -0.90 0.45
C VAL A 123 11.57 -1.95 -0.61
N VAL A 124 12.86 -2.31 -0.70
CA VAL A 124 13.33 -3.30 -1.69
C VAL A 124 12.78 -4.68 -1.36
N GLU A 125 12.79 -5.07 -0.09
CA GLU A 125 12.18 -6.32 0.35
C GLU A 125 10.67 -6.32 0.09
N ALA A 126 9.99 -5.23 0.42
CA ALA A 126 8.56 -5.09 0.25
C ALA A 126 8.11 -5.09 -1.22
N CYS A 127 8.95 -4.62 -2.15
CA CYS A 127 8.60 -4.52 -3.57
C CYS A 127 9.00 -5.74 -4.41
N ARG A 128 9.86 -6.63 -3.88
CA ARG A 128 10.42 -7.76 -4.65
C ARG A 128 9.34 -8.76 -5.08
N ASP A 129 9.27 -9.00 -6.39
CA ASP A 129 8.37 -9.95 -7.05
C ASP A 129 6.87 -9.72 -6.75
N VAL A 130 6.50 -8.50 -6.34
CA VAL A 130 5.12 -8.15 -6.02
C VAL A 130 4.25 -8.12 -7.26
N ASN A 131 3.04 -8.68 -7.17
CA ASN A 131 2.04 -8.66 -8.24
C ASN A 131 1.05 -7.50 -8.10
N ILE A 132 0.79 -7.04 -6.87
CA ILE A 132 -0.03 -5.85 -6.60
C ILE A 132 0.62 -5.00 -5.52
N ALA A 133 0.83 -3.72 -5.80
CA ALA A 133 1.24 -2.73 -4.81
C ALA A 133 0.10 -1.75 -4.52
N VAL A 134 -0.35 -1.73 -3.26
CA VAL A 134 -1.36 -0.79 -2.73
C VAL A 134 -0.64 0.32 -1.96
N MET A 135 -0.63 1.53 -2.52
CA MET A 135 0.22 2.65 -2.09
C MET A 135 -0.57 3.67 -1.27
N LEU A 136 -0.94 3.32 -0.03
CA LEU A 136 -1.81 4.20 0.79
C LEU A 136 -1.07 5.41 1.38
N GLY A 137 0.23 5.26 1.65
CA GLY A 137 0.99 6.29 2.34
C GLY A 137 1.28 7.55 1.57
N GLY A 138 1.15 8.68 2.28
CA GLY A 138 1.54 10.00 1.83
C GLY A 138 1.59 10.95 3.03
N SER A 139 2.29 12.07 2.87
CA SER A 139 2.31 13.13 3.86
C SER A 139 0.92 13.77 3.99
N PRO A 140 0.36 13.88 5.20
CA PRO A 140 -0.91 14.54 5.42
C PRO A 140 -0.76 16.03 5.18
N ARG A 141 -1.89 16.65 4.91
CA ARG A 141 -1.96 18.10 4.90
C ARG A 141 -1.84 18.62 6.34
N LYS A 142 -0.76 19.33 6.65
CA LYS A 142 -0.69 20.15 7.87
C LYS A 142 -1.46 21.45 7.66
N GLU A 143 -2.04 22.02 8.72
CA GLU A 143 -2.95 23.18 8.65
C GLU A 143 -2.34 24.39 7.91
N ILE A 144 -1.02 24.57 8.03
CA ILE A 144 -0.29 25.72 7.49
C ILE A 144 0.35 25.40 6.11
N THR A 145 0.22 24.17 5.62
CA THR A 145 0.88 23.75 4.36
C THR A 145 0.02 24.11 3.15
N LEU A 146 0.61 24.85 2.21
CA LEU A 146 0.00 25.10 0.91
C LEU A 146 -0.23 23.77 0.20
N ARG A 147 -1.38 23.62 -0.47
CA ARG A 147 -1.72 22.41 -1.23
C ARG A 147 -0.61 22.01 -2.22
N LYS A 148 0.04 23.00 -2.83
CA LYS A 148 1.13 22.79 -3.79
C LYS A 148 2.34 22.09 -3.16
N ASP A 149 2.69 22.47 -1.93
CA ASP A 149 3.87 21.94 -1.25
C ASP A 149 3.60 20.51 -0.78
N MET A 150 2.41 20.23 -0.24
CA MET A 150 1.96 18.88 0.10
C MET A 150 1.98 17.95 -1.12
N LEU A 151 1.45 18.40 -2.26
CA LEU A 151 1.48 17.63 -3.51
C LEU A 151 2.92 17.37 -3.97
N SER A 152 3.81 18.35 -3.84
CA SER A 152 5.22 18.19 -4.21
C SER A 152 5.93 17.16 -3.32
N THR A 153 5.64 17.15 -2.01
CA THR A 153 6.18 16.15 -1.08
C THR A 153 5.69 14.75 -1.44
N ASN A 154 4.38 14.56 -1.63
CA ASN A 154 3.82 13.25 -1.96
C ASN A 154 4.28 12.75 -3.32
N ALA A 155 4.38 13.64 -4.32
CA ALA A 155 4.94 13.29 -5.62
C ALA A 155 6.39 12.79 -5.51
N SER A 156 7.18 13.34 -4.60
CA SER A 156 8.56 12.90 -4.38
C SER A 156 8.63 11.52 -3.72
N ILE A 157 7.75 11.26 -2.75
CA ILE A 157 7.63 9.95 -2.09
C ILE A 157 7.24 8.86 -3.10
N TYR A 158 6.14 9.08 -3.84
CA TYR A 158 5.68 8.12 -4.84
C TYR A 158 6.68 7.93 -5.97
N LYS A 159 7.42 8.97 -6.36
CA LYS A 159 8.48 8.84 -7.36
C LYS A 159 9.62 7.93 -6.89
N ALA A 160 10.07 8.09 -5.64
CA ALA A 160 11.12 7.23 -5.09
C ALA A 160 10.65 5.77 -5.02
N GLN A 161 9.42 5.54 -4.60
CA GLN A 161 8.83 4.20 -4.54
C GLN A 161 8.60 3.60 -5.93
N ALA A 162 8.15 4.39 -6.91
CA ALA A 162 7.94 3.95 -8.28
C ALA A 162 9.23 3.46 -8.94
N LEU A 163 10.36 4.13 -8.68
CA LEU A 163 11.67 3.70 -9.19
C LEU A 163 12.07 2.32 -8.62
N ILE A 164 11.86 2.11 -7.33
CA ILE A 164 12.16 0.83 -6.68
C ILE A 164 11.21 -0.27 -7.20
N LEU A 165 9.93 0.06 -7.40
CA LEU A 165 8.96 -0.86 -7.98
C LEU A 165 9.40 -1.26 -9.40
N GLU A 166 9.80 -0.30 -10.25
CA GLU A 166 10.24 -0.57 -11.63
C GLU A 166 11.40 -1.57 -11.70
N GLU A 167 12.29 -1.57 -10.72
CA GLU A 167 13.47 -2.46 -10.68
C GLU A 167 13.20 -3.85 -10.10
N HIS A 168 12.20 -4.00 -9.22
CA HIS A 168 12.07 -5.20 -8.37
C HIS A 168 10.73 -5.93 -8.44
N VAL A 169 9.68 -5.35 -9.02
CA VAL A 169 8.35 -5.98 -9.05
C VAL A 169 8.24 -7.09 -10.10
N ALA A 170 7.18 -7.89 -9.99
CA ALA A 170 6.84 -8.84 -11.05
C ALA A 170 6.52 -8.10 -12.37
N ALA A 171 6.84 -8.71 -13.51
CA ALA A 171 6.66 -8.11 -14.83
C ALA A 171 5.21 -7.66 -15.14
N ASP A 172 4.22 -8.23 -14.46
CA ASP A 172 2.80 -7.91 -14.59
C ASP A 172 2.20 -7.23 -13.34
N CYS A 173 3.05 -6.57 -12.55
CA CYS A 173 2.63 -5.86 -11.34
C CYS A 173 1.60 -4.77 -11.66
N LYS A 174 0.55 -4.71 -10.83
CA LYS A 174 -0.49 -3.67 -10.88
C LYS A 174 -0.33 -2.77 -9.67
N VAL A 175 -0.34 -1.46 -9.88
CA VAL A 175 -0.15 -0.47 -8.81
C VAL A 175 -1.43 0.35 -8.63
N THR A 176 -1.82 0.59 -7.38
CA THR A 176 -2.91 1.49 -7.01
C THR A 176 -2.40 2.46 -5.96
N ILE A 177 -2.70 3.75 -6.15
CA ILE A 177 -2.35 4.88 -5.28
C ILE A 177 -3.64 5.51 -4.79
#